data_AF-A0A2T7HID2-F1
#
_entry.id   AF-A0A2T7HID2-F1
#
_cell.length_a   1.000
_cell.length_b   1.000
_cell.length_c   1.000
_cell.angle_alpha   90.00
_cell.angle_beta   90.00
_cell.angle_gamma   90.00
#
_symmetry.space_group_name_H-M   'P 1'
#
loop_
_entity.id
_entity.type
_entity.pdbx_description
1 polymer ?
#
loop_
_entity_poly.entity_id
_entity_poly.type
_entity_poly.pdbx_seq_one_letter_code
_entity_poly.pdbx_strand_id
1 'polypeptide(L)'
;MRIKPKSPREALQPEPAPGPPQRSRHVRNPLVILINLIITLAVFGLAVLGGALYFGKKKFEETGPLAQDATVVISSGAGLSGITDRLSSKGVIADALIDEWIFNLGIRFYKNATRLKAGEYAFAPGVSMQQIMTDLVEGNAVTHSVTIPEGWTTAQIVERVREHPVLTGQITDIPAEGDLLPETYTFARGTSRQEVLDQMKAAQEKLLAEIWERRSQDLPVASPEELVILASIVEKETALADERPRVAGVFVNRLNKNMRLQSDPTILYGLYGGEAWQKDRSAIKQSELKAENKYNTYQIDGLPPGPIGNPGRAAMEAVANPSRTQDLYFVADGSGGHIFAETYEQHQENVRKWRRIEREQREAERNQQTQPATSN
;
A
#
# COMPACT_ATOMS: atom_id res chain seq x y z
N MET A 1 -102.23 8.28 -33.59
CA MET A 1 -101.99 9.15 -34.77
C MET A 1 -102.66 8.48 -35.96
N ARG A 2 -103.53 9.19 -36.70
CA ARG A 2 -104.25 8.67 -37.88
C ARG A 2 -103.25 8.15 -38.92
N ILE A 3 -103.34 6.88 -39.30
CA ILE A 3 -102.60 6.33 -40.44
C ILE A 3 -103.30 6.85 -41.69
N LYS A 4 -102.73 7.87 -42.33
CA LYS A 4 -103.16 8.29 -43.68
C LYS A 4 -102.80 7.17 -44.66
N PRO A 5 -103.70 6.73 -45.55
CA PRO A 5 -103.33 5.81 -46.60
C PRO A 5 -102.36 6.51 -47.57
N LYS A 6 -101.18 5.91 -47.75
CA LYS A 6 -100.19 6.35 -48.75
C LYS A 6 -100.74 6.09 -50.16
N SER A 7 -100.45 7.01 -51.07
CA SER A 7 -100.84 6.92 -52.48
C SER A 7 -100.03 5.81 -53.19
N PRO A 8 -100.58 5.11 -54.21
CA PRO A 8 -99.87 4.05 -54.95
C PRO A 8 -98.53 4.48 -55.57
N ARG A 9 -98.31 5.79 -55.79
CA ARG A 9 -97.03 6.33 -56.28
C ARG A 9 -95.95 6.46 -55.20
N GLU A 10 -96.33 6.42 -53.93
CA GLU A 10 -95.44 6.55 -52.77
C GLU A 10 -94.85 5.19 -52.32
N ALA A 11 -95.41 4.07 -52.78
CA ALA A 11 -94.96 2.71 -52.46
C ALA A 11 -93.83 2.19 -53.37
N LEU A 12 -93.47 2.93 -54.43
CA LEU A 12 -92.50 2.51 -55.44
C LEU A 12 -91.16 3.28 -55.39
N GLN A 13 -90.95 4.14 -54.39
CA GLN A 13 -89.66 4.80 -54.17
C GLN A 13 -88.82 3.98 -53.19
N PRO A 14 -87.55 3.66 -53.50
CA PRO A 14 -86.66 2.99 -52.55
C PRO A 14 -86.41 3.90 -51.34
N GLU A 15 -86.60 3.35 -50.15
CA GLU A 15 -86.43 4.08 -48.88
C GLU A 15 -84.96 4.52 -48.74
N PRO A 16 -84.66 5.82 -48.56
CA PRO A 16 -83.29 6.29 -48.44
C PRO A 16 -82.68 5.76 -47.13
N ALA A 17 -81.46 5.22 -47.22
CA ALA A 17 -80.74 4.68 -46.07
C ALA A 17 -80.63 5.72 -44.93
N PRO A 18 -80.74 5.30 -43.65
CA PRO A 18 -80.63 6.22 -42.53
C PRO A 18 -79.25 6.89 -42.53
N GLY A 19 -79.25 8.23 -42.44
CA GLY A 19 -78.02 9.01 -42.35
C GLY A 19 -77.18 8.60 -41.13
N PRO A 20 -75.84 8.77 -41.18
CA PRO A 20 -74.96 8.38 -40.08
C PRO A 20 -75.37 9.07 -38.76
N PRO A 21 -75.23 8.39 -37.61
CA PRO A 21 -75.66 8.93 -36.31
C PRO A 21 -74.97 10.26 -36.02
N GLN A 22 -75.73 11.23 -35.49
CA GLN A 22 -75.17 12.52 -35.08
C GLN A 22 -74.13 12.31 -33.98
N ARG A 23 -72.90 12.79 -34.22
CA ARG A 23 -71.82 12.78 -33.23
C ARG A 23 -72.29 13.43 -31.93
N SER A 24 -72.12 12.74 -30.81
CA SER A 24 -72.61 13.17 -29.51
C SER A 24 -72.04 14.55 -29.12
N ARG A 25 -72.92 15.48 -28.71
CA ARG A 25 -72.56 16.84 -28.26
C ARG A 25 -71.65 16.87 -27.01
N HIS A 26 -71.42 15.72 -26.36
CA HIS A 26 -70.61 15.60 -25.14
C HIS A 26 -69.10 15.75 -25.38
N VAL A 27 -68.65 15.76 -26.63
CA VAL A 27 -67.23 15.88 -27.03
C VAL A 27 -66.71 17.34 -26.99
N ARG A 28 -67.57 18.33 -26.69
CA ARG A 28 -67.24 19.77 -26.70
C ARG A 28 -67.32 20.46 -25.33
N ASN A 29 -67.21 19.74 -24.22
CA ASN A 29 -67.07 20.40 -22.90
C ASN A 29 -65.61 20.89 -22.75
N PRO A 30 -65.35 22.21 -22.60
CA PRO A 30 -63.99 22.75 -22.51
C PRO A 30 -63.19 22.12 -21.36
N LEU A 31 -63.86 21.70 -20.29
CA LEU A 31 -63.22 21.04 -19.15
C LEU A 31 -62.71 19.62 -19.49
N VAL A 32 -63.45 18.86 -20.29
CA VAL A 32 -63.03 17.52 -20.75
C VAL A 32 -61.86 17.61 -21.74
N ILE A 33 -61.86 18.63 -22.61
CA ILE A 33 -60.76 18.91 -23.53
C ILE A 33 -59.50 19.31 -22.75
N LEU A 34 -59.64 20.17 -21.74
CA LEU A 34 -58.54 20.59 -20.87
C LEU A 34 -57.94 19.41 -20.09
N ILE A 35 -58.77 18.55 -19.50
CA ILE A 35 -58.31 17.37 -18.77
C ILE A 35 -57.57 16.40 -19.71
N ASN A 36 -58.12 16.11 -20.89
CA ASN A 36 -57.45 15.23 -21.86
C ASN A 36 -56.12 15.82 -22.35
N LEU A 37 -56.04 17.14 -22.53
CA LEU A 37 -54.80 17.85 -22.86
C LEU A 37 -53.77 17.70 -21.72
N ILE A 38 -54.16 17.92 -20.46
CA ILE A 38 -53.27 17.78 -19.30
C ILE A 38 -52.78 16.33 -19.18
N ILE A 39 -53.66 15.35 -19.33
CA ILE A 39 -53.28 13.93 -19.27
C ILE A 39 -52.33 13.57 -20.42
N THR A 40 -52.61 14.07 -21.63
CA THR A 40 -51.74 13.83 -22.79
C THR A 40 -50.37 14.48 -22.61
N LEU A 41 -50.31 15.70 -22.07
CA LEU A 41 -49.05 16.37 -21.72
C LEU A 41 -48.31 15.65 -20.60
N ALA A 42 -49.01 15.12 -19.60
CA ALA A 42 -48.41 14.34 -18.52
C ALA A 42 -47.83 13.01 -19.04
N VAL A 43 -48.58 12.28 -19.86
CA VAL A 43 -48.11 11.03 -20.49
C VAL A 43 -46.95 11.30 -21.44
N PHE A 44 -47.03 12.37 -22.25
CA PHE A 44 -45.93 12.80 -23.11
C PHE A 44 -44.70 13.18 -22.28
N GLY A 45 -44.87 13.93 -21.19
CA GLY A 45 -43.81 14.29 -20.26
C GLY A 45 -43.15 13.06 -19.62
N LEU A 46 -43.94 12.07 -19.20
CA LEU A 46 -43.42 10.81 -18.68
C LEU A 46 -42.69 9.98 -19.75
N ALA A 47 -43.19 9.95 -20.99
CA ALA A 47 -42.54 9.27 -22.09
C ALA A 47 -41.19 9.93 -22.44
N VAL A 48 -41.15 11.26 -22.48
CA VAL A 48 -39.92 12.04 -22.68
C VAL A 48 -38.94 11.80 -21.53
N LEU A 49 -39.41 11.83 -20.28
CA LEU A 49 -38.58 11.55 -19.11
C LEU A 49 -38.03 10.12 -19.12
N GLY A 50 -38.87 9.13 -19.42
CA GLY A 50 -38.47 7.73 -19.55
C GLY A 50 -37.45 7.52 -20.66
N GLY A 51 -37.65 8.17 -21.82
CA GLY A 51 -36.70 8.16 -22.93
C GLY A 51 -35.36 8.82 -22.55
N ALA A 52 -35.39 9.95 -21.86
CA ALA A 52 -34.19 10.64 -21.38
C ALA A 52 -33.42 9.80 -20.35
N LEU A 53 -34.11 9.16 -19.40
CA LEU A 53 -33.49 8.26 -18.42
C LEU A 53 -32.89 7.02 -19.09
N TYR A 54 -33.59 6.43 -20.06
CA TYR A 54 -33.09 5.28 -20.82
C TYR A 54 -31.84 5.65 -21.63
N PHE A 55 -31.88 6.79 -22.32
CA PHE A 55 -30.73 7.32 -23.07
C PHE A 55 -29.55 7.60 -22.15
N GLY A 56 -29.76 8.31 -21.03
CA GLY A 56 -28.72 8.61 -20.06
C GLY A 56 -28.10 7.35 -19.46
N LYS A 57 -28.92 6.36 -19.07
CA LYS A 57 -28.42 5.07 -18.59
C LYS A 57 -27.59 4.35 -19.65
N LYS A 58 -28.11 4.24 -20.87
CA LYS A 58 -27.41 3.57 -21.97
C LYS A 58 -26.06 4.23 -22.23
N LYS A 59 -26.02 5.56 -22.29
CA LYS A 59 -24.79 6.33 -22.53
C LYS A 59 -23.77 6.18 -21.39
N PHE A 60 -24.23 6.08 -20.15
CA PHE A 60 -23.39 5.90 -18.98
C PHE A 60 -22.72 4.51 -18.93
N GLU A 61 -23.38 3.50 -19.48
CA GLU A 61 -22.91 2.11 -19.54
C GLU A 61 -22.15 1.79 -20.86
N GLU A 62 -22.32 2.61 -21.90
CA GLU A 62 -21.65 2.45 -23.20
C GLU A 62 -20.13 2.65 -23.13
N THR A 63 -19.42 2.04 -24.08
CA THR A 63 -17.98 2.17 -24.28
C THR A 63 -17.58 3.64 -24.42
N GLY A 64 -16.61 4.08 -23.62
CA GLY A 64 -16.15 5.47 -23.62
C GLY A 64 -15.31 5.86 -24.83
N PRO A 65 -15.01 7.16 -24.98
CA PRO A 65 -14.28 7.70 -26.13
C PRO A 65 -12.76 7.48 -26.07
N LEU A 66 -12.24 6.98 -24.94
CA LEU A 66 -10.82 6.86 -24.70
C LEU A 66 -10.18 5.84 -25.66
N ALA A 67 -9.22 6.28 -26.48
CA ALA A 67 -8.60 5.46 -27.51
C ALA A 67 -7.33 4.72 -27.07
N GLN A 68 -6.63 5.22 -26.05
CA GLN A 68 -5.40 4.66 -25.50
C GLN A 68 -5.41 4.81 -23.98
N ASP A 69 -4.56 4.05 -23.28
CA ASP A 69 -4.44 4.16 -21.83
C ASP A 69 -4.17 5.61 -21.40
N ALA A 70 -4.94 6.09 -20.43
CA ALA A 70 -4.78 7.43 -19.88
C ALA A 70 -4.72 7.39 -18.36
N THR A 71 -3.79 8.18 -17.81
CA THR A 71 -3.65 8.37 -16.37
C THR A 71 -4.16 9.74 -15.96
N VAL A 72 -5.05 9.77 -14.96
CA VAL A 72 -5.65 11.01 -14.43
C VAL A 72 -5.37 11.12 -12.94
N VAL A 73 -4.83 12.26 -12.53
CA VAL A 73 -4.55 12.55 -11.12
C VAL A 73 -5.67 13.44 -10.56
N ILE A 74 -6.36 12.91 -9.54
CA ILE A 74 -7.41 13.57 -8.79
C ILE A 74 -6.85 14.01 -7.45
N SER A 75 -6.82 15.33 -7.24
CA SER A 75 -6.31 15.93 -6.00
C SER A 75 -7.27 15.76 -4.83
N SER A 76 -6.74 15.61 -3.63
CA SER A 76 -7.52 15.62 -2.38
C SER A 76 -8.34 16.91 -2.27
N GLY A 77 -9.65 16.77 -1.99
CA GLY A 77 -10.58 17.89 -1.91
C GLY A 77 -11.12 18.39 -3.25
N ALA A 78 -10.80 17.74 -4.38
CA ALA A 78 -11.43 18.06 -5.66
C ALA A 78 -12.94 17.76 -5.61
N GLY A 79 -13.76 18.76 -5.93
CA GLY A 79 -15.20 18.57 -6.10
C GLY A 79 -15.54 17.81 -7.39
N LEU A 80 -16.75 17.25 -7.45
CA LEU A 80 -17.24 16.46 -8.59
C LEU A 80 -17.00 17.15 -9.95
N SER A 81 -17.30 18.44 -10.07
CA SER A 81 -17.05 19.19 -11.31
C SER A 81 -15.57 19.21 -11.70
N GLY A 82 -14.67 19.48 -10.75
CA GLY A 82 -13.23 19.50 -11.02
C GLY A 82 -12.66 18.12 -11.36
N ILE A 83 -13.31 17.04 -10.92
CA ILE A 83 -12.97 15.67 -11.34
C ILE A 83 -13.40 15.44 -12.80
N THR A 84 -14.64 15.80 -13.12
CA THR A 84 -15.20 15.69 -14.47
C THR A 84 -14.40 16.50 -15.49
N ASP A 85 -14.03 17.74 -15.17
CA ASP A 85 -13.19 18.59 -16.02
C ASP A 85 -11.84 17.92 -16.30
N ARG A 86 -11.22 17.30 -15.30
CA ARG A 86 -9.95 16.58 -15.46
C ARG A 86 -10.09 15.35 -16.35
N LEU A 87 -11.16 14.58 -16.16
CA LEU A 87 -11.45 13.40 -16.98
C LEU A 87 -11.71 13.79 -18.44
N SER A 88 -12.50 14.84 -18.67
CA SER A 88 -12.77 15.40 -20.00
C SER A 88 -11.50 15.93 -20.67
N SER A 89 -10.69 16.71 -19.95
CA SER A 89 -9.42 17.26 -20.47
C SER A 89 -8.40 16.20 -20.90
N LYS A 90 -8.51 14.98 -20.34
CA LYS A 90 -7.67 13.83 -20.67
C LYS A 90 -8.32 12.88 -21.66
N GLY A 91 -9.49 13.22 -22.19
CA GLY A 91 -10.24 12.43 -23.17
C GLY A 91 -10.81 11.12 -22.61
N VAL A 92 -10.87 10.98 -21.27
CA VAL A 92 -11.44 9.80 -20.60
C VAL A 92 -12.97 9.85 -20.70
N ILE A 93 -13.53 11.05 -20.60
CA ILE A 93 -14.93 11.36 -20.91
C ILE A 93 -14.94 12.28 -22.13
N ALA A 94 -16.01 12.26 -22.92
CA ALA A 94 -16.16 13.14 -24.07
C ALA A 94 -16.34 14.59 -23.60
N ASP A 95 -15.67 15.52 -24.27
CA ASP A 95 -15.75 16.97 -24.01
C ASP A 95 -17.05 17.57 -24.60
N ALA A 96 -18.17 16.99 -24.20
CA ALA A 96 -19.51 17.43 -24.58
C ALA A 96 -20.33 17.67 -23.32
N LEU A 97 -20.99 18.83 -23.24
CA LEU A 97 -21.79 19.25 -22.08
C LEU A 97 -22.82 18.20 -21.62
N ILE A 98 -23.35 17.41 -22.56
CA ILE A 98 -24.31 16.35 -22.28
C ILE A 98 -23.64 15.19 -21.54
N ASP A 99 -22.44 14.78 -21.95
CA ASP A 99 -21.70 13.66 -21.35
C ASP A 99 -21.22 14.01 -19.94
N GLU A 100 -20.73 15.23 -19.72
CA GLU A 100 -20.38 15.73 -18.38
C GLU A 100 -21.61 15.78 -17.45
N TRP A 101 -22.74 16.24 -17.97
CA TRP A 101 -23.99 16.27 -17.21
C TRP A 101 -24.48 14.86 -16.86
N ILE A 102 -24.40 13.91 -17.80
CA ILE A 102 -24.75 12.50 -17.57
C ILE A 102 -23.85 11.89 -16.49
N PHE A 103 -22.53 12.09 -16.56
CA PHE A 103 -21.58 11.59 -15.57
C PHE A 103 -21.87 12.16 -14.16
N ASN A 104 -22.00 13.48 -14.05
CA ASN A 104 -22.30 14.16 -12.79
C ASN A 104 -23.63 13.70 -12.19
N LEU A 105 -24.65 13.53 -13.03
CA LEU A 105 -25.97 13.07 -12.62
C LEU A 105 -25.94 11.60 -12.18
N GLY A 106 -25.20 10.75 -12.91
CA GLY A 106 -24.97 9.34 -12.56
C GLY A 106 -24.38 9.22 -11.16
N ILE A 107 -23.26 9.90 -10.89
CA ILE A 107 -22.59 9.87 -9.57
C ILE A 107 -23.53 10.30 -8.44
N ARG A 108 -24.38 11.32 -8.67
CA ARG A 108 -25.37 11.78 -7.70
C ARG A 108 -26.49 10.75 -7.47
N PHE A 109 -27.00 10.12 -8.53
CA PHE A 109 -28.05 9.10 -8.43
C PHE A 109 -27.59 7.87 -7.64
N TYR A 110 -26.34 7.45 -7.81
CA TYR A 110 -25.78 6.33 -7.06
C TYR A 110 -25.40 6.68 -5.60
N LYS A 111 -25.74 7.89 -5.11
CA LYS A 111 -25.38 8.41 -3.76
C LYS A 111 -23.89 8.28 -3.42
N ASN A 112 -23.05 8.25 -4.45
CA ASN A 112 -21.62 7.99 -4.34
C ASN A 112 -20.76 9.26 -4.51
N ALA A 113 -21.39 10.42 -4.71
CA ALA A 113 -20.70 11.70 -4.90
C ALA A 113 -19.75 12.09 -3.75
N THR A 114 -20.07 11.71 -2.51
CA THR A 114 -19.21 11.96 -1.33
C THR A 114 -18.18 10.86 -1.09
N ARG A 115 -18.14 9.81 -1.92
CA ARG A 115 -17.25 8.65 -1.80
C ARG A 115 -16.15 8.61 -2.85
N LEU A 116 -16.07 9.61 -3.72
CA LEU A 116 -15.00 9.71 -4.71
C LEU A 116 -13.68 9.90 -3.99
N LYS A 117 -12.76 8.95 -4.18
CA LYS A 117 -11.44 8.99 -3.55
C LYS A 117 -10.48 9.78 -4.43
N ALA A 118 -9.56 10.48 -3.76
CA ALA A 118 -8.43 11.10 -4.44
C ALA A 118 -7.39 10.03 -4.79
N GLY A 119 -6.63 10.26 -5.86
CA GLY A 119 -5.64 9.31 -6.32
C GLY A 119 -5.25 9.49 -7.78
N GLU A 120 -4.31 8.67 -8.22
CA GLU A 120 -3.92 8.52 -9.61
C GLU A 120 -4.67 7.32 -10.19
N TYR A 121 -5.44 7.51 -11.25
CA TYR A 121 -6.25 6.45 -11.85
C TYR A 121 -5.77 6.18 -13.27
N ALA A 122 -5.59 4.90 -13.61
CA ALA A 122 -5.26 4.47 -14.95
C ALA A 122 -6.53 3.88 -15.60
N PHE A 123 -6.89 4.42 -16.75
CA PHE A 123 -8.09 4.03 -17.49
C PHE A 123 -7.69 3.37 -18.80
N ALA A 124 -8.25 2.18 -19.04
CA ALA A 124 -8.06 1.43 -20.28
C ALA A 124 -8.93 2.00 -21.43
N PRO A 125 -8.60 1.70 -22.71
CA PRO A 125 -9.36 2.22 -23.84
C PRO A 125 -10.80 1.72 -23.80
N GLY A 126 -11.74 2.60 -24.13
CA GLY A 126 -13.16 2.27 -24.15
C GLY A 126 -13.81 2.13 -22.77
N VAL A 127 -13.14 2.50 -21.67
CA VAL A 127 -13.74 2.47 -20.33
C VAL A 127 -15.06 3.26 -20.29
N SER A 128 -16.12 2.68 -19.71
CA SER A 128 -17.42 3.36 -19.59
C SER A 128 -17.43 4.35 -18.43
N MET A 129 -18.35 5.32 -18.46
CA MET A 129 -18.58 6.25 -17.35
C MET A 129 -18.93 5.51 -16.05
N GLN A 130 -19.67 4.40 -16.15
CA GLN A 130 -19.96 3.53 -15.02
C GLN A 130 -18.69 2.95 -14.39
N GLN A 131 -17.79 2.39 -15.20
CA GLN A 131 -16.55 1.80 -14.68
C GLN A 131 -15.64 2.89 -14.08
N ILE A 132 -15.53 4.04 -14.73
CA ILE A 132 -14.81 5.20 -14.18
C ILE A 132 -15.37 5.56 -12.79
N MET A 133 -16.69 5.70 -12.66
CA MET A 133 -17.32 5.96 -11.36
C MET A 133 -16.97 4.86 -10.35
N THR A 134 -17.07 3.59 -10.72
CA THR A 134 -16.75 2.46 -9.84
C THR A 134 -15.31 2.57 -9.33
N ASP A 135 -14.34 2.79 -10.22
CA ASP A 135 -12.92 2.91 -9.86
C ASP A 135 -12.68 4.07 -8.89
N LEU A 136 -13.32 5.22 -9.13
CA LEU A 136 -13.23 6.39 -8.25
C LEU A 136 -13.85 6.16 -6.87
N VAL A 137 -14.94 5.41 -6.78
CA VAL A 137 -15.65 5.13 -5.53
C VAL A 137 -14.94 4.04 -4.72
N GLU A 138 -14.53 2.96 -5.37
CA GLU A 138 -13.80 1.86 -4.73
C GLU A 138 -12.38 2.30 -4.37
N GLY A 139 -11.80 3.24 -5.12
CA GLY A 139 -10.42 3.67 -4.93
C GLY A 139 -9.43 2.76 -5.61
N ASN A 140 -9.77 2.25 -6.80
CA ASN A 140 -8.90 1.44 -7.65
C ASN A 140 -7.82 2.34 -8.30
N ALA A 141 -7.09 3.08 -7.45
CA ALA A 141 -6.03 3.96 -7.84
C ALA A 141 -4.72 3.19 -8.02
N VAL A 142 -3.87 3.70 -8.91
CA VAL A 142 -2.48 3.29 -9.04
C VAL A 142 -1.78 3.52 -7.71
N THR A 143 -1.22 2.46 -7.15
CA THR A 143 -0.40 2.49 -5.95
C THR A 143 1.07 2.52 -6.31
N HIS A 144 1.83 3.23 -5.49
CA HIS A 144 3.29 3.28 -5.51
C HIS A 144 3.79 2.56 -4.27
N SER A 145 5.07 2.17 -4.26
CA SER A 145 5.66 1.51 -3.10
C SER A 145 7.06 2.00 -2.78
N VAL A 146 7.39 1.92 -1.50
CA VAL A 146 8.76 2.08 -1.00
C VAL A 146 9.12 0.82 -0.21
N THR A 147 10.18 0.15 -0.63
CA THR A 147 10.75 -0.99 0.08
C THR A 147 11.89 -0.52 0.96
N ILE A 148 11.79 -0.84 2.25
CA ILE A 148 12.81 -0.55 3.25
C ILE A 148 13.49 -1.86 3.65
N PRO A 149 14.81 -2.01 3.39
CA PRO A 149 15.54 -3.19 3.82
C PRO A 149 15.70 -3.27 5.34
N GLU A 150 15.71 -4.50 5.85
CA GLU A 150 15.93 -4.79 7.27
C GLU A 150 17.32 -4.35 7.74
N GLY A 151 17.41 -3.93 9.00
CA GLY A 151 18.64 -3.44 9.62
C GLY A 151 19.07 -2.03 9.17
N TRP A 152 18.31 -1.34 8.33
CA TRP A 152 18.61 0.06 7.97
C TRP A 152 18.46 0.98 9.17
N THR A 153 19.30 2.01 9.24
CA THR A 153 19.15 3.09 10.23
C THR A 153 17.99 4.01 9.85
N THR A 154 17.41 4.70 10.83
CA THR A 154 16.36 5.69 10.57
C THR A 154 16.84 6.79 9.61
N ALA A 155 18.13 7.16 9.65
CA ALA A 155 18.72 8.08 8.69
C ALA A 155 18.63 7.58 7.23
N GLN A 156 18.93 6.31 6.98
CA GLN A 156 18.83 5.70 5.65
C GLN A 156 17.37 5.61 5.19
N ILE A 157 16.44 5.26 6.09
CA ILE A 157 15.01 5.19 5.79
C ILE A 157 14.47 6.57 5.42
N VAL A 158 14.79 7.59 6.22
CA VAL A 158 14.38 8.98 5.98
C VAL A 158 14.88 9.47 4.62
N GLU A 159 16.14 9.18 4.26
CA GLU A 159 16.66 9.57 2.95
C GLU A 159 15.93 8.85 1.80
N ARG A 160 15.69 7.54 1.95
CA ARG A 160 14.95 6.75 0.96
C ARG A 160 13.52 7.25 0.73
N VAL A 161 12.86 7.72 1.78
CA VAL A 161 11.53 8.35 1.71
C VAL A 161 11.62 9.76 1.12
N ARG A 162 12.68 10.51 1.45
CA ARG A 162 12.95 11.86 0.92
C ARG A 162 13.12 11.83 -0.60
N GLU A 163 13.93 10.92 -1.10
CA GLU A 163 14.26 10.76 -2.53
C GLU A 163 13.10 10.18 -3.37
N HIS A 164 12.05 9.64 -2.74
CA HIS A 164 10.95 9.04 -3.49
C HIS A 164 10.21 10.08 -4.35
N PRO A 165 10.13 9.90 -5.69
CA PRO A 165 9.69 10.96 -6.62
C PRO A 165 8.20 11.29 -6.52
N VAL A 166 7.40 10.38 -5.97
CA VAL A 166 5.93 10.48 -5.91
C VAL A 166 5.42 11.01 -4.56
N LEU A 167 6.26 10.97 -3.52
CA LEU A 167 5.90 11.46 -2.19
C LEU A 167 6.05 12.98 -2.13
N THR A 168 5.20 13.62 -1.32
CA THR A 168 5.17 15.08 -1.18
C THR A 168 5.38 15.53 0.27
N GLY A 169 5.46 16.84 0.49
CA GLY A 169 5.66 17.40 1.83
C GLY A 169 7.08 17.23 2.38
N GLN A 170 7.34 17.96 3.47
CA GLN A 170 8.56 17.86 4.25
C GLN A 170 8.37 16.86 5.41
N ILE A 171 9.45 16.24 5.85
CA ILE A 171 9.46 15.41 7.07
C ILE A 171 9.70 16.37 8.23
N THR A 172 8.75 16.42 9.17
CA THR A 172 8.79 17.32 10.33
C THR A 172 9.19 16.62 11.61
N ASP A 173 8.85 15.34 11.72
CA ASP A 173 9.18 14.51 12.87
C ASP A 173 10.00 13.30 12.39
N ILE A 174 11.21 13.16 12.95
CA ILE A 174 12.11 12.05 12.64
C ILE A 174 11.99 11.03 13.76
N PRO A 175 11.47 9.82 13.48
CA PRO A 175 11.35 8.74 14.46
C PRO A 175 12.70 8.37 15.10
N ALA A 176 12.67 7.74 16.27
CA ALA A 176 13.90 7.24 16.89
C ALA A 176 14.46 6.02 16.13
N GLU A 177 15.68 5.62 16.46
CA GLU A 177 16.27 4.40 15.89
C GLU A 177 15.52 3.17 16.45
N GLY A 178 15.08 2.27 15.56
CA GLY A 178 14.28 1.09 15.91
C GLY A 178 12.76 1.31 15.95
N ASP A 179 12.29 2.55 15.74
CA ASP A 179 10.85 2.87 15.74
C ASP A 179 10.13 2.46 14.45
N LEU A 180 10.85 2.17 13.38
CA LEU A 180 10.28 1.96 12.05
C LEU A 180 10.35 0.49 11.66
N LEU A 181 9.23 -0.09 11.24
CA LEU A 181 9.23 -1.47 10.76
C LEU A 181 9.75 -1.53 9.30
N PRO A 182 10.83 -2.25 8.99
CA PRO A 182 11.30 -2.41 7.62
C PRO A 182 10.39 -3.40 6.85
N GLU A 183 9.61 -2.87 5.91
CA GLU A 183 8.73 -3.65 5.02
C GLU A 183 8.58 -2.90 3.68
N THR A 184 7.72 -3.41 2.79
CA THR A 184 7.29 -2.67 1.60
C THR A 184 5.97 -1.97 1.88
N TYR A 185 6.00 -0.64 1.85
CA TYR A 185 4.85 0.22 2.13
C TYR A 185 4.25 0.72 0.83
N THR A 186 2.94 0.54 0.67
CA THR A 186 2.18 1.03 -0.48
C THR A 186 1.43 2.31 -0.15
N PHE A 187 1.38 3.24 -1.11
CA PHE A 187 0.74 4.54 -0.94
C PHE A 187 0.23 5.09 -2.28
N ALA A 188 -0.66 6.08 -2.19
CA ALA A 188 -1.17 6.77 -3.37
C ALA A 188 -0.23 7.90 -3.80
N ARG A 189 -0.34 8.34 -5.06
CA ARG A 189 0.38 9.55 -5.49
C ARG A 189 0.00 10.74 -4.62
N GLY A 190 1.01 11.50 -4.19
CA GLY A 190 0.79 12.71 -3.42
C GLY A 190 0.72 12.48 -1.91
N THR A 191 0.70 11.23 -1.42
CA THR A 191 0.86 10.92 0.00
C THR A 191 2.09 11.63 0.55
N SER A 192 1.97 12.17 1.77
CA SER A 192 3.06 12.92 2.38
C SER A 192 4.17 11.98 2.86
N ARG A 193 5.40 12.46 2.85
CA ARG A 193 6.55 11.72 3.41
C ARG A 193 6.37 11.41 4.89
N GLN A 194 5.76 12.32 5.64
CA GLN A 194 5.47 12.12 7.07
C GLN A 194 4.46 10.97 7.26
N GLU A 195 3.36 10.95 6.51
CA GLU A 195 2.36 9.87 6.59
C GLU A 195 2.96 8.47 6.35
N VAL A 196 3.94 8.35 5.46
CA VAL A 196 4.64 7.08 5.22
C VAL A 196 5.48 6.67 6.42
N LEU A 197 6.19 7.60 7.07
CA LEU A 197 6.94 7.32 8.29
C LEU A 197 6.01 6.97 9.47
N ASP A 198 4.89 7.67 9.58
CA ASP A 198 3.87 7.41 10.61
C ASP A 198 3.25 6.02 10.42
N GLN A 199 3.01 5.61 9.16
CA GLN A 199 2.58 4.26 8.82
C GLN A 199 3.61 3.20 9.22
N MET A 200 4.90 3.45 8.97
CA MET A 200 5.98 2.55 9.40
C MET A 200 6.05 2.40 10.91
N LYS A 201 5.91 3.52 11.63
CA LYS A 201 5.92 3.56 13.10
C LYS A 201 4.73 2.81 13.70
N ALA A 202 3.51 3.08 13.20
CA ALA A 202 2.31 2.39 13.64
C ALA A 202 2.37 0.88 13.35
N ALA A 203 2.96 0.47 12.23
CA ALA A 203 3.18 -0.93 11.90
C ALA A 203 4.16 -1.59 12.87
N GLN A 204 5.24 -0.88 13.25
CA GLN A 204 6.18 -1.33 14.27
C GLN A 204 5.48 -1.50 15.63
N GLU A 205 4.86 -0.44 16.16
CA GLU A 205 4.20 -0.48 17.47
C GLU A 205 3.21 -1.63 17.59
N LYS A 206 2.41 -1.86 16.54
CA LYS A 206 1.49 -2.99 16.46
C LYS A 206 2.22 -4.34 16.48
N LEU A 207 3.24 -4.50 15.63
CA LEU A 207 3.98 -5.75 15.54
C LEU A 207 4.70 -6.08 16.85
N LEU A 208 5.38 -5.10 17.42
CA LEU A 208 6.11 -5.25 18.68
C LEU A 208 5.16 -5.67 19.80
N ALA A 209 3.96 -5.09 19.88
CA ALA A 209 2.95 -5.50 20.85
C ALA A 209 2.55 -6.97 20.67
N GLU A 210 2.26 -7.40 19.43
CA GLU A 210 1.90 -8.79 19.11
C GLU A 210 3.01 -9.79 19.46
N ILE A 211 4.27 -9.45 19.17
CA ILE A 211 5.44 -10.28 19.49
C ILE A 211 5.68 -10.32 20.99
N TRP A 212 5.60 -9.18 21.67
CA TRP A 212 5.84 -9.05 23.09
C TRP A 212 4.86 -9.89 23.92
N GLU A 213 3.59 -9.96 23.53
CA GLU A 213 2.59 -10.82 24.16
C GLU A 213 2.93 -12.32 24.06
N ARG A 214 3.59 -12.73 22.97
CA ARG A 214 3.92 -14.13 22.67
C ARG A 214 5.36 -14.52 23.01
N ARG A 215 6.08 -13.64 23.70
CA ARG A 215 7.49 -13.86 24.04
C ARG A 215 7.64 -14.97 25.09
N SER A 216 8.82 -15.58 25.13
CA SER A 216 9.18 -16.52 26.19
C SER A 216 9.27 -15.84 27.57
N GLN A 217 8.85 -16.54 28.63
CA GLN A 217 8.74 -15.95 29.98
C GLN A 217 10.10 -15.66 30.63
N ASP A 218 11.14 -16.39 30.24
CA ASP A 218 12.47 -16.34 30.85
C ASP A 218 13.45 -15.42 30.09
N LEU A 219 12.94 -14.41 29.39
CA LEU A 219 13.78 -13.46 28.68
C LEU A 219 14.46 -12.46 29.63
N PRO A 220 15.76 -12.17 29.44
CA PRO A 220 16.49 -11.18 30.22
C PRO A 220 16.21 -9.72 29.80
N VAL A 221 15.25 -9.49 28.89
CA VAL A 221 14.81 -8.15 28.47
C VAL A 221 13.54 -7.76 29.24
N ALA A 222 13.55 -6.59 29.86
CA ALA A 222 12.51 -6.11 30.76
C ALA A 222 11.36 -5.41 30.02
N SER A 223 11.58 -4.91 28.81
CA SER A 223 10.58 -4.13 28.08
C SER A 223 10.58 -4.41 26.56
N PRO A 224 9.48 -4.06 25.85
CA PRO A 224 9.44 -4.14 24.39
C PRO A 224 10.57 -3.35 23.72
N GLU A 225 10.96 -2.22 24.28
CA GLU A 225 12.06 -1.40 23.77
C GLU A 225 13.40 -2.15 23.86
N GLU A 226 13.68 -2.82 24.97
CA GLU A 226 14.89 -3.66 25.10
C GLU A 226 14.89 -4.84 24.13
N LEU A 227 13.71 -5.39 23.80
CA LEU A 227 13.58 -6.42 22.76
C LEU A 227 14.01 -5.87 21.39
N VAL A 228 13.60 -4.65 21.03
CA VAL A 228 14.01 -3.99 19.78
C VAL A 228 15.52 -3.73 19.77
N ILE A 229 16.11 -3.30 20.90
CA ILE A 229 17.57 -3.11 21.01
C ILE A 229 18.29 -4.41 20.67
N LEU A 230 17.93 -5.51 21.34
CA LEU A 230 18.56 -6.80 21.11
C LEU A 230 18.29 -7.34 19.69
N ALA A 231 17.09 -7.14 19.15
CA ALA A 231 16.74 -7.52 17.79
C ALA A 231 17.57 -6.77 16.76
N SER A 232 17.85 -5.48 16.97
CA SER A 232 18.72 -4.69 16.07
C SER A 232 20.17 -5.19 16.04
N ILE A 233 20.65 -5.77 17.14
CA ILE A 233 21.98 -6.41 17.21
C ILE A 233 21.96 -7.74 16.46
N VAL A 234 20.95 -8.58 16.72
CA VAL A 234 20.78 -9.88 16.05
C VAL A 234 20.63 -9.72 14.53
N GLU A 235 19.89 -8.72 14.08
CA GLU A 235 19.72 -8.38 12.65
C GLU A 235 21.06 -8.09 11.97
N LYS A 236 21.98 -7.43 12.67
CA LYS A 236 23.30 -7.08 12.13
C LYS A 236 24.33 -8.20 12.18
N GLU A 237 24.11 -9.21 13.01
CA GLU A 237 25.07 -10.30 13.17
C GLU A 237 24.89 -11.45 12.18
N THR A 238 23.68 -11.66 11.67
CA THR A 238 23.46 -12.76 10.74
C THR A 238 22.53 -12.40 9.59
N ALA A 239 23.00 -12.70 8.38
CA ALA A 239 22.19 -12.67 7.17
C ALA A 239 21.41 -13.99 6.96
N LEU A 240 21.77 -15.07 7.68
CA LEU A 240 21.12 -16.38 7.52
C LEU A 240 19.89 -16.49 8.42
N ALA A 241 18.73 -16.67 7.80
CA ALA A 241 17.46 -16.73 8.50
C ALA A 241 17.39 -17.88 9.52
N ASP A 242 17.94 -19.05 9.16
CA ASP A 242 17.88 -20.26 9.99
C ASP A 242 18.76 -20.17 11.25
N GLU A 243 19.82 -19.35 11.22
CA GLU A 243 20.73 -19.18 12.37
C GLU A 243 20.23 -18.11 13.34
N ARG A 244 19.34 -17.22 12.90
CA ARG A 244 18.91 -16.04 13.67
C ARG A 244 18.36 -16.38 15.06
N PRO A 245 17.49 -17.40 15.25
CA PRO A 245 17.03 -17.80 16.58
C PRO A 245 18.16 -18.32 17.48
N ARG A 246 19.22 -18.91 16.90
CA ARG A 246 20.36 -19.43 17.65
C ARG A 246 21.34 -18.33 18.04
N VAL A 247 21.59 -17.37 17.15
CA VAL A 247 22.34 -16.14 17.47
C VAL A 247 21.64 -15.35 18.58
N ALA A 248 20.32 -15.19 18.49
CA ALA A 248 19.52 -14.60 19.57
C ALA A 248 19.69 -15.37 20.89
N GLY A 249 19.69 -16.70 20.84
CA GLY A 249 19.97 -17.57 21.99
C GLY A 249 21.32 -17.29 22.65
N VAL A 250 22.38 -17.08 21.89
CA VAL A 250 23.71 -16.73 22.44
C VAL A 250 23.66 -15.41 23.22
N PHE A 251 23.06 -14.36 22.66
CA PHE A 251 22.99 -13.08 23.35
C PHE A 251 22.09 -13.13 24.59
N VAL A 252 20.96 -13.84 24.52
CA VAL A 252 20.09 -14.08 25.67
C VAL A 252 20.84 -14.84 26.78
N ASN A 253 21.60 -15.88 26.43
CA ASN A 253 22.41 -16.63 27.38
C ASN A 253 23.51 -15.77 28.02
N ARG A 254 24.15 -14.90 27.24
CA ARG A 254 25.15 -13.94 27.75
C ARG A 254 24.54 -12.98 28.76
N LEU A 255 23.39 -12.37 28.44
CA LEU A 255 22.67 -11.48 29.35
C LEU A 255 22.30 -12.18 30.66
N ASN A 256 21.75 -13.39 30.58
CA ASN A 256 21.43 -14.21 31.76
C ASN A 256 22.64 -14.54 32.66
N LYS A 257 23.85 -14.54 32.09
CA LYS A 257 25.11 -14.79 32.81
C LYS A 257 25.88 -13.51 33.18
N ASN A 258 25.29 -12.33 32.97
CA ASN A 258 26.00 -11.05 33.11
C ASN A 258 27.30 -10.98 32.29
N MET A 259 27.31 -11.63 31.13
CA MET A 259 28.39 -11.57 30.16
C MET A 259 28.12 -10.44 29.16
N ARG A 260 29.17 -9.70 28.81
CA ARG A 260 29.10 -8.67 27.77
C ARG A 260 28.72 -9.25 26.42
N LEU A 261 27.94 -8.51 25.63
CA LEU A 261 27.47 -8.98 24.32
C LEU A 261 28.62 -9.11 23.32
N GLN A 262 29.58 -8.17 23.32
CA GLN A 262 30.74 -8.16 22.42
C GLN A 262 30.35 -8.33 20.96
N SER A 263 29.45 -7.46 20.49
CA SER A 263 28.99 -7.43 19.11
C SER A 263 29.63 -6.27 18.36
N ASP A 264 30.34 -6.59 17.29
CA ASP A 264 31.08 -5.67 16.42
C ASP A 264 30.18 -4.53 15.87
N PRO A 265 28.97 -4.81 15.32
CA PRO A 265 28.03 -3.79 14.88
C PRO A 265 27.74 -2.66 15.89
N THR A 266 27.73 -2.98 17.19
CA THR A 266 27.44 -1.98 18.22
C THR A 266 28.53 -0.92 18.35
N ILE A 267 29.79 -1.29 18.09
CA ILE A 267 30.92 -0.37 18.07
C ILE A 267 30.80 0.59 16.89
N LEU A 268 30.52 0.05 15.70
CA LEU A 268 30.39 0.85 14.47
C LEU A 268 29.26 1.86 14.59
N TYR A 269 28.10 1.44 15.12
CA TYR A 269 27.00 2.37 15.40
C TYR A 269 27.40 3.41 16.45
N GLY A 270 28.09 3.03 17.52
CA GLY A 270 28.56 3.97 18.54
C GLY A 270 29.52 5.04 18.03
N LEU A 271 30.31 4.73 16.99
CA LEU A 271 31.28 5.64 16.38
C LEU A 271 30.67 6.54 15.29
N TYR A 272 29.71 6.03 14.53
CA TYR A 272 29.24 6.66 13.30
C TYR A 272 27.72 6.96 13.28
N GLY A 273 26.97 6.51 14.27
CA GLY A 273 25.51 6.68 14.36
C GLY A 273 24.77 6.19 13.11
N GLY A 274 23.80 6.97 12.63
CA GLY A 274 23.02 6.68 11.43
C GLY A 274 23.83 6.56 10.13
N GLU A 275 25.11 6.92 10.13
CA GLU A 275 26.00 6.73 8.98
C GLU A 275 26.79 5.42 9.03
N ALA A 276 26.64 4.62 10.09
CA ALA A 276 27.42 3.40 10.32
C ALA A 276 27.40 2.43 9.13
N TRP A 277 26.27 2.36 8.42
CA TRP A 277 26.03 1.41 7.32
C TRP A 277 26.08 2.02 5.92
N GLN A 278 26.48 3.29 5.77
CA GLN A 278 26.56 3.96 4.46
C GLN A 278 27.87 3.67 3.71
N LYS A 279 28.91 3.26 4.43
CA LYS A 279 30.22 2.91 3.88
C LYS A 279 30.51 1.46 4.20
N ASP A 280 31.19 0.77 3.30
CA ASP A 280 31.73 -0.56 3.59
C ASP A 280 32.75 -0.44 4.73
N ARG A 281 32.35 -0.92 5.92
CA ARG A 281 33.13 -0.96 7.15
C ARG A 281 33.20 -2.39 7.69
N SER A 282 33.29 -3.37 6.79
CA SER A 282 33.31 -4.80 7.10
C SER A 282 34.43 -5.25 8.06
N ALA A 283 35.51 -4.47 8.21
CA ALA A 283 36.61 -4.78 9.13
C ALA A 283 36.76 -3.71 10.22
N ILE A 284 36.51 -4.10 11.47
CA ILE A 284 36.75 -3.25 12.63
C ILE A 284 38.25 -3.16 12.92
N LYS A 285 38.75 -1.93 13.09
CA LYS A 285 40.15 -1.65 13.45
C LYS A 285 40.36 -1.80 14.96
N GLN A 286 41.59 -2.16 15.34
CA GLN A 286 41.98 -2.22 16.76
C GLN A 286 41.78 -0.88 17.49
N SER A 287 41.91 0.25 16.78
CA SER A 287 41.62 1.58 17.34
C SER A 287 40.14 1.80 17.63
N GLU A 288 39.25 1.23 16.81
CA GLU A 288 37.79 1.34 16.95
C GLU A 288 37.30 0.47 18.12
N LEU A 289 37.86 -0.74 18.28
CA LEU A 289 37.60 -1.62 19.44
C LEU A 289 37.90 -0.93 20.79
N LYS A 290 38.97 -0.14 20.83
CA LYS A 290 39.41 0.59 22.03
C LYS A 290 38.71 1.92 22.25
N ALA A 291 37.99 2.43 21.26
CA ALA A 291 37.32 3.71 21.38
C ALA A 291 36.18 3.63 22.40
N GLU A 292 36.19 4.56 23.36
CA GLU A 292 35.12 4.68 24.35
C GLU A 292 33.88 5.29 23.70
N ASN A 293 32.77 4.57 23.76
CA ASN A 293 31.45 5.08 23.39
C ASN A 293 30.36 4.28 24.13
N LYS A 294 29.16 4.86 24.22
CA LYS A 294 28.05 4.29 24.99
C LYS A 294 27.43 3.01 24.39
N TYR A 295 27.76 2.68 23.15
CA TYR A 295 27.24 1.50 22.45
C TYR A 295 28.26 0.36 22.42
N ASN A 296 29.51 0.57 22.83
CA ASN A 296 30.57 -0.42 22.72
C ASN A 296 30.33 -1.58 23.71
N THR A 297 29.68 -2.64 23.23
CA THR A 297 29.37 -3.85 24.02
C THR A 297 30.58 -4.71 24.37
N TYR A 298 31.81 -4.29 24.04
CA TYR A 298 33.03 -4.85 24.62
C TYR A 298 33.40 -4.18 25.94
N GLN A 299 32.90 -2.96 26.18
CA GLN A 299 33.27 -2.11 27.31
C GLN A 299 32.12 -1.94 28.30
N ILE A 300 30.87 -1.95 27.83
CA ILE A 300 29.67 -1.87 28.67
C ILE A 300 29.13 -3.27 29.02
N ASP A 301 28.41 -3.34 30.13
CA ASP A 301 27.65 -4.52 30.53
C ASP A 301 26.19 -4.37 30.06
N GLY A 302 25.55 -5.48 29.67
CA GLY A 302 24.16 -5.48 29.21
C GLY A 302 23.94 -4.92 27.80
N LEU A 303 22.76 -4.33 27.59
CA LEU A 303 22.35 -3.74 26.32
C LEU A 303 22.93 -2.32 26.13
N PRO A 304 23.19 -1.88 24.88
CA PRO A 304 23.45 -0.47 24.59
C PRO A 304 22.22 0.40 24.89
N PRO A 305 22.36 1.74 24.97
CA PRO A 305 21.26 2.64 25.35
C PRO A 305 20.10 2.72 24.35
N GLY A 306 20.23 2.13 23.16
CA GLY A 306 19.19 2.09 22.14
C GLY A 306 19.55 1.16 20.98
N PRO A 307 18.64 1.01 20.00
CA PRO A 307 18.88 0.17 18.82
C PRO A 307 20.01 0.73 17.93
N ILE A 308 20.57 -0.15 17.08
CA ILE A 308 21.63 0.20 16.12
C ILE A 308 21.14 0.20 14.65
N GLY A 309 19.82 0.17 14.49
CA GLY A 309 19.08 0.09 13.24
C GLY A 309 17.65 -0.37 13.50
N ASN A 310 16.87 -0.48 12.44
CA ASN A 310 15.50 -0.93 12.47
C ASN A 310 15.44 -2.44 12.16
N PRO A 311 15.13 -3.32 13.13
CA PRO A 311 15.09 -4.76 12.92
C PRO A 311 13.83 -5.21 12.16
N GLY A 312 13.95 -6.28 11.39
CA GLY A 312 12.80 -6.92 10.77
C GLY A 312 11.95 -7.72 11.75
N ARG A 313 10.79 -8.19 11.28
CA ARG A 313 9.91 -9.11 12.02
C ARG A 313 10.67 -10.35 12.51
N ALA A 314 11.46 -10.96 11.63
CA ALA A 314 12.16 -12.19 11.93
C ALA A 314 13.18 -12.03 13.07
N ALA A 315 13.87 -10.89 13.16
CA ALA A 315 14.79 -10.61 14.26
C ALA A 315 14.07 -10.39 15.59
N MET A 316 12.95 -9.65 15.58
CA MET A 316 12.14 -9.47 16.79
C MET A 316 11.54 -10.79 17.27
N GLU A 317 11.04 -11.63 16.37
CA GLU A 317 10.52 -12.96 16.71
C GLU A 317 11.63 -13.90 17.23
N ALA A 318 12.83 -13.86 16.64
CA ALA A 318 13.99 -14.63 17.09
C ALA A 318 14.43 -14.25 18.51
N VAL A 319 14.37 -12.97 18.86
CA VAL A 319 14.67 -12.49 20.22
C VAL A 319 13.54 -12.82 21.20
N ALA A 320 12.28 -12.73 20.77
CA ALA A 320 11.14 -13.08 21.61
C ALA A 320 11.10 -14.58 21.94
N ASN A 321 11.52 -15.42 21.01
CA ASN A 321 11.50 -16.88 21.10
C ASN A 321 12.82 -17.48 20.60
N PRO A 322 13.93 -17.31 21.34
CA PRO A 322 15.24 -17.78 20.93
C PRO A 322 15.36 -19.31 21.00
N SER A 323 16.32 -19.87 20.27
CA SER A 323 16.64 -21.29 20.38
C SER A 323 17.10 -21.64 21.79
N ARG A 324 16.53 -22.71 22.36
CA ARG A 324 16.95 -23.25 23.66
C ARG A 324 18.29 -23.97 23.51
N THR A 325 19.37 -23.26 23.80
CA THR A 325 20.75 -23.77 23.74
C THR A 325 21.54 -23.25 24.94
N GLN A 326 22.72 -23.81 25.20
CA GLN A 326 23.68 -23.26 26.17
C GLN A 326 24.83 -22.52 25.48
N ASP A 327 24.67 -22.23 24.19
CA ASP A 327 25.71 -21.57 23.39
C ASP A 327 26.00 -20.17 23.96
N LEU A 328 27.29 -19.86 24.10
CA LEU A 328 27.79 -18.56 24.58
C LEU A 328 28.68 -17.87 23.55
N TYR A 329 29.09 -18.57 22.51
CA TYR A 329 30.00 -18.07 21.50
C TYR A 329 29.58 -18.56 20.12
N PHE A 330 29.89 -17.76 19.10
CA PHE A 330 29.80 -18.17 17.72
C PHE A 330 30.97 -17.57 16.94
N VAL A 331 31.34 -18.22 15.84
CA VAL A 331 32.38 -17.76 14.91
C VAL A 331 32.03 -18.25 13.51
N ALA A 332 32.40 -17.49 12.49
CA ALA A 332 32.18 -17.87 11.10
C ALA A 332 32.73 -19.28 10.80
N ASP A 333 31.97 -20.06 10.05
CA ASP A 333 32.32 -21.44 9.66
C ASP A 333 33.07 -21.52 8.31
N GLY A 334 33.04 -20.43 7.53
CA GLY A 334 33.61 -20.30 6.19
C GLY A 334 32.71 -20.73 5.03
N SER A 335 31.51 -21.21 5.31
CA SER A 335 30.44 -21.44 4.32
C SER A 335 29.49 -20.25 4.18
N GLY A 336 29.56 -19.30 5.13
CA GLY A 336 28.66 -18.15 5.24
C GLY A 336 27.77 -18.18 6.48
N GLY A 337 27.88 -19.22 7.31
CA GLY A 337 27.20 -19.35 8.60
C GLY A 337 28.15 -19.38 9.79
N HIS A 338 27.71 -19.98 10.89
CA HIS A 338 28.41 -19.94 12.17
C HIS A 338 28.55 -21.30 12.84
N ILE A 339 29.70 -21.52 13.46
CA ILE A 339 29.91 -22.59 14.45
C ILE A 339 29.70 -22.01 15.84
N PHE A 340 28.76 -22.60 16.57
CA PHE A 340 28.41 -22.21 17.93
C PHE A 340 29.16 -23.06 18.96
N ALA A 341 29.39 -22.49 20.14
CA ALA A 341 30.09 -23.14 21.24
C ALA A 341 29.54 -22.71 22.60
N GLU A 342 29.49 -23.65 23.54
CA GLU A 342 29.07 -23.43 24.92
C GLU A 342 30.23 -22.93 25.79
N THR A 343 31.47 -23.35 25.50
CA THR A 343 32.66 -22.98 26.27
C THR A 343 33.66 -22.14 25.48
N TYR A 344 34.50 -21.40 26.20
CA TYR A 344 35.54 -20.58 25.58
C TYR A 344 36.61 -21.43 24.90
N GLU A 345 36.95 -22.59 25.45
CA GLU A 345 37.93 -23.52 24.87
C GLU A 345 37.46 -24.04 23.51
N GLN A 346 36.19 -24.47 23.43
CA GLN A 346 35.55 -24.88 22.18
C GLN A 346 35.53 -23.72 21.16
N HIS A 347 35.21 -22.51 21.60
CA HIS A 347 35.24 -21.34 20.75
C HIS A 347 36.65 -21.07 20.21
N GLN A 348 37.70 -21.16 21.04
CA GLN A 348 39.09 -20.98 20.60
C GLN A 348 39.53 -22.04 19.57
N GLU A 349 39.06 -23.28 19.70
CA GLU A 349 39.26 -24.31 18.67
C GLU A 349 38.59 -23.93 17.35
N ASN A 350 37.35 -23.46 17.40
CA ASN A 350 36.61 -23.05 16.20
C ASN A 350 37.26 -21.82 15.54
N VAL A 351 37.74 -20.86 16.34
CA VAL A 351 38.52 -19.71 15.83
C VAL A 351 39.79 -20.19 15.12
N ARG A 352 40.53 -21.16 15.68
CA ARG A 352 41.72 -21.72 15.00
C ARG A 352 41.38 -22.37 13.66
N LYS A 353 40.25 -23.09 13.58
CA LYS A 353 39.74 -23.68 12.33
C LYS A 353 39.39 -22.61 11.31
N TRP A 354 38.60 -21.61 11.71
CA TRP A 354 38.20 -20.48 10.87
C TRP A 354 39.43 -19.73 10.32
N ARG A 355 40.39 -19.36 11.18
CA ARG A 355 41.61 -18.66 10.75
C ARG A 355 42.45 -19.44 9.75
N ARG A 356 42.38 -20.77 9.76
CA ARG A 356 43.04 -21.61 8.74
C ARG A 356 42.31 -21.50 7.40
N ILE A 357 40.98 -21.64 7.41
CA ILE A 357 40.12 -21.49 6.21
C ILE A 357 40.30 -20.10 5.60
N GLU A 358 40.28 -19.04 6.42
CA GLU A 358 40.47 -17.66 5.98
C GLU A 358 41.82 -17.45 5.26
N ARG A 359 42.91 -18.06 5.76
CA ARG A 359 44.22 -17.99 5.09
C ARG A 359 44.21 -18.73 3.76
N GLU A 360 43.64 -19.93 3.71
CA GLU A 360 43.55 -20.74 2.49
C GLU A 360 42.72 -20.04 1.41
N GLN A 361 41.60 -19.40 1.79
CA GLN A 361 40.76 -18.61 0.87
C GLN A 361 41.53 -17.41 0.32
N ARG A 362 42.19 -16.61 1.17
CA ARG A 362 43.00 -15.47 0.72
C ARG A 362 44.16 -15.90 -0.18
N GLU A 363 44.79 -17.03 0.10
CA GLU A 363 45.84 -17.59 -0.75
C GLU A 363 45.28 -18.05 -2.10
N ALA A 364 44.10 -18.69 -2.13
CA ALA A 364 43.42 -19.09 -3.36
C ALA A 364 43.01 -17.88 -4.22
N GLU A 365 42.40 -16.85 -3.62
CA GLU A 365 42.05 -15.60 -4.30
C GLU A 365 43.27 -14.90 -4.89
N ARG A 366 44.35 -14.80 -4.10
CA ARG A 366 45.61 -14.23 -4.56
C ARG A 366 46.20 -15.02 -5.74
N ASN A 367 46.13 -16.36 -5.70
CA ASN A 367 46.62 -17.22 -6.77
C ASN A 367 45.75 -17.17 -8.04
N GLN A 368 44.44 -16.93 -7.91
CA GLN A 368 43.53 -16.71 -9.04
C GLN A 368 43.78 -15.35 -9.71
N GLN A 369 44.15 -14.32 -8.94
CA GLN A 369 44.49 -12.99 -9.48
C GLN A 369 45.85 -12.92 -10.17
N THR A 370 46.80 -13.82 -9.84
CA THR A 370 48.13 -13.87 -10.47
C THR A 370 48.24 -14.77 -11.69
N GLN A 371 47.20 -15.52 -12.07
CA GLN A 371 47.18 -16.25 -13.35
C GLN A 371 46.75 -15.30 -14.48
N PRO A 372 47.62 -14.95 -15.45
CA PRO A 372 47.20 -14.16 -16.60
C PRO A 372 46.18 -14.97 -17.39
N ALA A 373 45.06 -14.33 -17.75
CA ALA A 373 44.08 -14.93 -18.65
C ALA A 373 44.80 -15.39 -19.93
N THR A 374 45.00 -16.69 -20.06
CA THR A 374 45.40 -17.29 -21.33
C THR A 374 44.22 -17.12 -22.28
N SER A 375 44.28 -16.04 -23.06
CA SER A 375 43.45 -15.80 -24.23
C SER A 375 43.72 -16.91 -25.25
N ASN A 376 42.68 -17.68 -25.58
CA ASN A 376 42.59 -18.45 -26.82
C ASN A 376 41.64 -17.73 -27.77
#